data_AF-A0A960ZHY6-F1
#
_entry.id   AF-A0A960ZHY6-F1
#
_cell.length_a   1.000
_cell.length_b   1.000
_cell.length_c   1.000
_cell.angle_alpha   90.00
_cell.angle_beta   90.00
_cell.angle_gamma   90.00
#
_symmetry.space_group_name_H-M   'P 1'
#
loop_
_entity.id
_entity.type
_entity.pdbx_description
1 polymer ?
#
loop_
_entity_poly.entity_id
_entity_poly.type
_entity_poly.pdbx_seq_one_letter_code
_entity_poly.pdbx_strand_id
1 'polypeptide(L)'
;MSNSLKFSIFNSLAALATGVYITVSAIANGYWMFIIAAPAATFLCAYILWQRIIGVAEVIRPGKLILTGFLTGSISHYLCWLLLNIGLNICYVTTGGCTSSLAEPPIPVWQMTYLGLIYTGISLLFLGWITIPASIAFAFLTSHLAKK
;
A
#
# COMPACT_ATOMS: atom_id res chain seq x y z
N MET A 1 -10.10 -20.23 0.56
CA MET A 1 -9.22 -19.05 0.74
C MET A 1 -9.71 -18.24 1.94
N SER A 2 -8.82 -17.88 2.89
CA SER A 2 -9.21 -17.09 4.06
C SER A 2 -9.68 -15.68 3.67
N ASN A 3 -10.54 -15.08 4.50
CA ASN A 3 -11.07 -13.74 4.24
C ASN A 3 -9.96 -12.68 4.28
N SER A 4 -8.98 -12.82 5.16
CA SER A 4 -7.79 -11.96 5.18
C SER A 4 -7.04 -12.02 3.86
N LEU A 5 -6.88 -13.20 3.26
CA LEU A 5 -6.20 -13.36 1.99
C LEU A 5 -7.02 -12.75 0.83
N LYS A 6 -8.35 -12.96 0.79
CA LYS A 6 -9.25 -12.30 -0.17
C LYS A 6 -9.13 -10.78 -0.12
N PHE A 7 -9.26 -10.21 1.09
CA PHE A 7 -9.16 -8.77 1.31
C PHE A 7 -7.80 -8.21 0.86
N SER A 8 -6.72 -8.94 1.17
CA SER A 8 -5.36 -8.55 0.79
C SER A 8 -5.15 -8.59 -0.72
N ILE A 9 -5.66 -9.61 -1.41
CA ILE A 9 -5.60 -9.72 -2.87
C ILE A 9 -6.36 -8.56 -3.54
N PHE A 10 -7.59 -8.25 -3.10
CA PHE A 10 -8.35 -7.15 -3.70
C PHE A 10 -7.64 -5.80 -3.55
N ASN A 11 -7.12 -5.50 -2.35
CA ASN A 11 -6.35 -4.28 -2.13
C ASN A 11 -5.05 -4.27 -2.96
N SER A 12 -4.35 -5.39 -3.01
CA SER A 12 -3.09 -5.53 -3.77
C SER A 12 -3.32 -5.32 -5.27
N LEU A 13 -4.40 -5.85 -5.85
CA LEU A 13 -4.75 -5.64 -7.26
C LEU A 13 -5.08 -4.16 -7.56
N ALA A 14 -5.84 -3.49 -6.68
CA ALA A 14 -6.12 -2.07 -6.83
C ALA A 14 -4.84 -1.22 -6.70
N ALA A 15 -3.95 -1.59 -5.79
CA ALA A 15 -2.66 -0.93 -5.60
C ALA A 15 -1.70 -1.17 -6.78
N LEU A 16 -1.74 -2.36 -7.39
CA LEU A 16 -1.00 -2.65 -8.62
C LEU A 16 -1.48 -1.74 -9.76
N ALA A 17 -2.79 -1.62 -9.98
CA ALA A 17 -3.34 -0.72 -10.98
C ALA A 17 -2.91 0.75 -10.73
N THR A 18 -2.94 1.18 -9.47
CA THR A 18 -2.48 2.51 -9.05
C THR A 18 -0.98 2.68 -9.29
N GLY A 19 -0.16 1.67 -8.97
CA GLY A 19 1.28 1.68 -9.17
C GLY A 19 1.68 1.72 -10.66
N VAL A 20 0.95 1.00 -11.51
CA VAL A 20 1.08 1.08 -12.97
C VAL A 20 0.73 2.48 -13.46
N TYR A 21 -0.41 3.03 -13.01
CA TYR A 21 -0.82 4.40 -13.36
C TYR A 21 0.25 5.44 -12.98
N ILE A 22 0.80 5.37 -11.76
CA ILE A 22 1.86 6.26 -11.30
C ILE A 22 3.12 6.09 -12.15
N THR A 23 3.50 4.85 -12.47
CA THR A 23 4.69 4.57 -13.28
C THR A 23 4.61 5.18 -14.67
N VAL A 24 3.43 5.13 -15.30
CA VAL A 24 3.25 5.65 -16.68
C VAL A 24 3.01 7.16 -16.73
N SER A 25 2.52 7.76 -15.64
CA SER A 25 2.18 9.20 -15.59
C SER A 25 3.29 10.07 -15.01
N ALA A 26 4.21 9.49 -14.23
CA ALA A 26 5.32 10.23 -13.63
C ALA A 26 6.39 10.57 -14.68
N ILE A 27 6.85 11.82 -14.65
CA ILE A 27 7.91 12.33 -15.54
C ILE A 27 9.30 11.93 -15.02
N ALA A 28 9.42 11.64 -13.74
CA ALA A 28 10.69 11.40 -13.06
C ALA A 28 11.06 9.91 -12.96
N ASN A 29 12.36 9.64 -12.72
CA ASN A 29 12.90 8.28 -12.63
C ASN A 29 12.57 7.60 -11.29
N GLY A 30 12.57 6.27 -11.27
CA GLY A 30 12.37 5.45 -10.05
C GLY A 30 10.91 5.12 -9.69
N TYR A 31 9.93 5.70 -10.38
CA TYR A 31 8.51 5.44 -10.13
C TYR A 31 8.07 4.02 -10.53
N TRP A 32 8.83 3.32 -11.37
CA TRP A 32 8.57 1.93 -11.74
C TRP A 32 8.51 0.98 -10.52
N MET A 33 9.22 1.33 -9.43
CA MET A 33 9.23 0.53 -8.20
C MET A 33 7.85 0.51 -7.52
N PHE A 34 6.95 1.46 -7.82
CA PHE A 34 5.58 1.45 -7.31
C PHE A 34 4.78 0.22 -7.75
N ILE A 35 5.10 -0.37 -8.92
CA ILE A 35 4.46 -1.61 -9.41
C ILE A 35 4.69 -2.77 -8.43
N ILE A 36 5.77 -2.74 -7.65
CA ILE A 36 6.12 -3.77 -6.66
C ILE A 36 5.77 -3.30 -5.25
N ALA A 37 6.22 -2.11 -4.87
CA ALA A 37 6.09 -1.61 -3.51
C ALA A 37 4.63 -1.36 -3.09
N ALA A 38 3.78 -0.84 -3.98
CA ALA A 38 2.38 -0.56 -3.66
C ALA A 38 1.55 -1.84 -3.40
N PRO A 39 1.55 -2.86 -4.29
CA PRO A 39 0.83 -4.11 -4.02
C PRO A 39 1.40 -4.88 -2.83
N ALA A 40 2.71 -4.87 -2.60
CA ALA A 40 3.31 -5.53 -1.44
C ALA A 40 2.90 -4.86 -0.12
N ALA A 41 2.99 -3.52 -0.05
CA ALA A 41 2.61 -2.75 1.13
C ALA A 41 1.13 -2.92 1.48
N THR A 42 0.25 -2.76 0.49
CA THR A 42 -1.20 -2.90 0.69
C THR A 42 -1.58 -4.33 1.05
N PHE A 43 -0.98 -5.35 0.43
CA PHE A 43 -1.20 -6.74 0.79
C PHE A 43 -0.84 -7.01 2.26
N LEU A 44 0.38 -6.65 2.68
CA LEU A 44 0.86 -6.89 4.04
C LEU A 44 0.00 -6.14 5.08
N CYS A 45 -0.31 -4.87 4.80
CA CYS A 45 -1.13 -4.03 5.66
C CYS A 45 -2.56 -4.58 5.80
N ALA A 46 -3.20 -4.93 4.67
CA ALA A 46 -4.53 -5.52 4.63
C ALA A 46 -4.59 -6.84 5.40
N TYR A 47 -3.60 -7.71 5.20
CA TYR A 47 -3.54 -9.01 5.84
C TYR A 47 -3.46 -8.87 7.37
N ILE A 48 -2.52 -8.05 7.85
CA ILE A 48 -2.31 -7.83 9.29
C ILE A 48 -3.55 -7.19 9.93
N LEU A 49 -4.07 -6.10 9.33
CA LEU A 49 -5.20 -5.38 9.92
C LEU A 49 -6.49 -6.19 9.93
N TRP A 50 -6.74 -7.01 8.89
CA TRP A 50 -7.86 -7.93 8.91
C TRP A 50 -7.73 -8.94 10.06
N GLN A 51 -6.57 -9.58 10.20
CA GLN A 51 -6.33 -10.56 11.26
C GLN A 51 -6.45 -9.95 12.66
N ARG A 52 -6.01 -8.70 12.85
CA ARG A 52 -6.01 -8.03 14.17
C ARG A 52 -7.35 -7.42 14.57
N ILE A 53 -8.09 -6.84 13.62
CA ILE A 53 -9.34 -6.10 13.92
C ILE A 53 -10.58 -6.98 13.76
N ILE A 54 -10.62 -7.73 12.65
CA ILE A 54 -11.74 -8.64 12.32
C ILE A 54 -11.50 -10.00 12.98
N GLY A 55 -10.32 -10.58 12.78
CA GLY A 55 -9.97 -11.92 13.27
C GLY A 55 -10.86 -13.01 12.69
N VAL A 56 -11.13 -14.04 13.50
CA VAL A 56 -12.01 -15.19 13.19
C VAL A 56 -13.43 -15.01 13.71
N ALA A 57 -13.85 -13.76 13.97
CA ALA A 57 -15.17 -13.49 14.55
C ALA A 57 -16.31 -14.00 13.66
N GLU A 58 -17.27 -14.72 14.26
CA GLU A 58 -18.48 -15.21 13.56
C GLU A 58 -19.37 -14.06 13.07
N VAL A 59 -19.46 -12.98 13.85
CA VAL A 59 -20.26 -11.80 13.51
C VAL A 59 -19.36 -10.59 13.29
N ILE A 60 -19.24 -10.18 12.03
CA ILE A 60 -18.46 -9.01 11.63
C ILE A 60 -19.34 -7.76 11.68
N ARG A 61 -19.03 -6.83 12.58
CA ARG A 61 -19.73 -5.54 12.70
C ARG A 61 -19.32 -4.57 11.57
N PRO A 62 -20.23 -3.81 10.96
CA PRO A 62 -19.91 -2.84 9.91
C PRO A 62 -18.83 -1.82 10.31
N GLY A 63 -18.87 -1.33 11.55
CA GLY A 63 -17.85 -0.40 12.04
C GLY A 63 -16.42 -0.96 12.04
N LYS A 64 -16.25 -2.27 12.24
CA LYS A 64 -14.93 -2.90 12.13
C LYS A 64 -14.46 -2.95 10.68
N LEU A 65 -15.36 -3.19 9.71
CA LEU A 65 -15.02 -3.18 8.29
C LEU A 65 -14.57 -1.79 7.82
N ILE A 66 -15.30 -0.76 8.24
CA ILE A 66 -14.94 0.64 7.96
C ILE A 66 -13.57 0.95 8.56
N LEU A 67 -13.35 0.60 9.83
CA LEU A 67 -12.07 0.85 10.50
C LEU A 67 -10.92 0.10 9.81
N THR A 68 -11.09 -1.20 9.50
CA THR A 68 -10.06 -1.98 8.81
C THR A 68 -9.75 -1.38 7.44
N GLY A 69 -10.77 -1.05 6.63
CA GLY A 69 -10.56 -0.44 5.32
C GLY A 69 -9.90 0.95 5.41
N PHE A 70 -10.33 1.80 6.34
CA PHE A 70 -9.74 3.12 6.57
C PHE A 70 -8.26 3.02 6.94
N LEU A 71 -7.92 2.14 7.88
CA LEU A 71 -6.55 1.94 8.32
C LEU A 71 -5.70 1.30 7.21
N THR A 72 -6.22 0.32 6.47
CA THR A 72 -5.52 -0.29 5.34
C THR A 72 -5.26 0.74 4.25
N GLY A 73 -6.27 1.51 3.85
CA GLY A 73 -6.14 2.56 2.84
C GLY A 73 -5.19 3.69 3.27
N SER A 74 -4.98 3.92 4.57
CA SER A 74 -4.10 4.99 5.07
C SER A 74 -2.68 4.52 5.36
N ILE A 75 -2.52 3.49 6.20
CA ILE A 75 -1.22 3.01 6.70
C ILE A 75 -0.39 2.39 5.57
N SER A 76 -1.04 1.80 4.56
CA SER A 76 -0.34 1.21 3.42
C SER A 76 0.48 2.22 2.62
N HIS A 77 0.13 3.52 2.62
CA HIS A 77 0.92 4.55 1.95
C HIS A 77 2.29 4.72 2.61
N TYR A 78 2.33 4.78 3.94
CA TYR A 78 3.58 4.86 4.69
C TYR A 78 4.46 3.64 4.46
N LEU A 79 3.86 2.45 4.54
CA LEU A 79 4.56 1.21 4.25
C LEU A 79 5.05 1.13 2.79
N CYS A 80 4.29 1.66 1.83
CA CYS A 80 4.68 1.74 0.43
C CYS A 80 5.94 2.59 0.25
N TRP A 81 6.01 3.77 0.87
CA TRP A 81 7.20 4.63 0.82
C TRP A 81 8.44 3.96 1.41
N LEU A 82 8.29 3.25 2.52
CA LEU A 82 9.39 2.47 3.10
C LEU A 82 9.87 1.37 2.16
N LEU A 83 8.97 0.54 1.63
CA LEU A 83 9.32 -0.55 0.72
C LEU A 83 9.91 -0.04 -0.59
N LEU A 84 9.37 1.04 -1.13
CA LEU A 84 9.90 1.69 -2.33
C LEU A 84 11.34 2.16 -2.10
N ASN A 85 11.60 2.82 -0.97
CA ASN A 85 12.94 3.32 -0.67
C ASN A 85 13.95 2.19 -0.40
N ILE A 86 13.52 1.12 0.28
CA ILE A 86 14.34 -0.09 0.44
C ILE A 86 14.67 -0.69 -0.93
N GLY A 87 13.68 -0.86 -1.81
CA GLY A 87 13.88 -1.40 -3.15
C GLY A 87 14.84 -0.57 -4.00
N LEU A 88 14.70 0.77 -3.98
CA LEU A 88 15.60 1.67 -4.70
C LEU A 88 17.03 1.62 -4.14
N ASN A 89 17.21 1.58 -2.83
CA ASN A 89 18.54 1.44 -2.21
C ASN A 89 19.20 0.10 -2.58
N ILE A 90 18.46 -1.00 -2.54
CA ILE A 90 18.97 -2.33 -2.95
C ILE A 90 19.41 -2.28 -4.42
N CYS A 91 18.57 -1.74 -5.30
CA CYS A 91 18.90 -1.60 -6.72
C CYS A 91 20.13 -0.72 -6.94
N TYR A 92 20.23 0.42 -6.24
CA TYR A 92 21.38 1.32 -6.32
C TYR A 92 22.67 0.64 -5.90
N VAL A 93 22.68 -0.05 -4.76
CA VAL A 93 23.88 -0.74 -4.25
C VAL A 93 24.31 -1.91 -5.14
N THR A 94 23.36 -2.61 -5.77
CA THR A 94 23.65 -3.80 -6.58
C THR A 94 24.00 -3.50 -8.03
N THR A 95 23.39 -2.48 -8.63
CA THR A 95 23.52 -2.18 -10.07
C THR A 95 24.05 -0.79 -10.38
N GLY A 96 24.04 0.14 -9.41
CA GLY A 96 24.33 1.55 -9.62
C GLY A 96 23.26 2.33 -10.41
N GLY A 97 22.24 1.67 -10.93
CA GLY A 97 21.31 2.25 -11.92
C GLY A 97 20.08 2.94 -11.34
N CYS A 98 19.73 2.70 -10.08
CA CYS A 98 18.55 3.31 -9.45
C CYS A 98 18.91 4.61 -8.73
N THR A 99 18.99 5.70 -9.48
CA THR A 99 19.23 7.04 -8.95
C THR A 99 17.94 7.86 -8.87
N SER A 100 18.00 8.97 -8.14
CA SER A 100 16.93 9.97 -8.13
C SER A 100 16.78 10.64 -9.50
N SER A 101 15.75 11.47 -9.67
CA SER A 101 15.58 12.30 -10.86
C SER A 101 16.76 13.24 -11.15
N LEU A 102 17.64 13.48 -10.18
CA LEU A 102 18.85 14.31 -10.30
C LEU A 102 20.13 13.46 -10.46
N ALA A 103 20.00 12.16 -10.74
CA ALA A 103 21.12 11.21 -10.80
C ALA A 103 21.89 11.03 -9.47
N GLU A 104 21.26 11.38 -8.34
CA GLU A 104 21.84 11.22 -7.00
C GLU A 104 21.47 9.85 -6.39
N PRO A 105 22.23 9.37 -5.39
CA PRO A 105 21.85 8.19 -4.63
C PRO A 105 20.45 8.31 -4.01
N PRO A 106 19.68 7.22 -3.87
CA PRO A 106 18.43 7.24 -3.13
C PRO A 106 18.62 7.73 -1.70
N ILE A 107 17.57 8.36 -1.15
CA ILE A 107 17.53 8.75 0.27
C ILE A 107 17.84 7.51 1.14
N PRO A 108 18.72 7.62 2.15
CA PRO A 108 19.00 6.51 3.07
C PRO A 108 17.74 6.00 3.77
N VAL A 109 17.63 4.67 3.93
CA VAL A 109 16.43 4.01 4.50
C VAL A 109 16.04 4.56 5.87
N TRP A 110 17.02 4.86 6.72
CA TRP A 110 16.74 5.42 8.04
C TRP A 110 16.10 6.81 7.97
N GLN A 111 16.42 7.62 6.96
CA GLN A 111 15.79 8.94 6.76
C GLN A 111 14.34 8.78 6.30
N MET A 112 14.05 7.76 5.49
CA MET A 112 12.69 7.49 5.03
C MET A 112 11.73 7.12 6.17
N THR A 113 12.22 6.71 7.34
CA THR A 113 11.36 6.42 8.52
C THR A 113 10.58 7.64 9.01
N TYR A 114 11.14 8.86 8.91
CA TYR A 114 10.40 10.07 9.27
C TYR A 114 9.92 10.83 8.02
N LEU A 115 10.70 10.88 6.94
CA LEU A 115 10.28 11.51 5.69
C LEU A 115 9.07 10.80 5.07
N GLY A 116 8.94 9.48 5.29
CA GLY A 116 7.80 8.69 4.87
C GLY A 116 6.47 9.22 5.41
N LEU A 117 6.44 9.85 6.58
CA LEU A 117 5.22 10.47 7.12
C LEU A 117 4.77 11.66 6.28
N ILE A 118 5.72 12.51 5.85
CA ILE A 118 5.45 13.66 4.99
C ILE A 118 4.94 13.18 3.63
N TYR A 119 5.64 12.22 3.03
CA TYR A 119 5.23 11.64 1.75
C TYR A 119 3.90 10.89 1.84
N THR A 120 3.58 10.30 2.99
CA THR A 120 2.26 9.71 3.25
C THR A 120 1.17 10.77 3.26
N GLY A 121 1.39 11.90 3.93
CA GLY A 121 0.43 13.01 3.94
C GLY A 121 0.13 13.52 2.52
N ILE A 122 1.17 13.72 1.71
CA ILE A 122 1.04 14.11 0.30
C ILE A 122 0.29 13.04 -0.49
N SER A 123 0.68 11.77 -0.35
CA SER A 123 0.07 10.67 -1.10
C SER A 123 -1.40 10.46 -0.72
N LEU A 124 -1.76 10.63 0.55
CA LEU A 124 -3.15 10.60 1.02
C LEU A 124 -3.97 11.77 0.49
N LEU A 125 -3.38 12.97 0.36
CA LEU A 125 -4.07 14.11 -0.24
C LEU A 125 -4.47 13.84 -1.70
N PHE A 126 -3.58 13.22 -2.48
CA PHE A 126 -3.82 12.96 -3.91
C PHE A 126 -4.58 11.67 -4.21
N LEU A 127 -4.34 10.60 -3.45
CA LEU A 127 -4.87 9.26 -3.75
C LEU A 127 -5.70 8.68 -2.61
N GLY A 128 -5.67 9.26 -1.41
CA GLY A 128 -6.40 8.76 -0.23
C GLY A 128 -7.91 8.71 -0.45
N TRP A 129 -8.47 9.67 -1.18
CA TRP A 129 -9.89 9.69 -1.54
C TRP A 129 -10.31 8.56 -2.49
N ILE A 130 -9.36 7.85 -3.12
CA ILE A 130 -9.61 6.64 -3.89
C ILE A 130 -9.27 5.40 -3.05
N THR A 131 -8.07 5.36 -2.46
CA THR A 131 -7.54 4.16 -1.79
C THR A 131 -8.32 3.81 -0.53
N ILE A 132 -8.75 4.81 0.25
CA ILE A 132 -9.54 4.59 1.47
C ILE A 132 -10.95 4.06 1.15
N PRO A 133 -11.77 4.72 0.30
CA PRO A 133 -13.09 4.19 -0.05
C PRO A 133 -13.02 2.82 -0.75
N ALA A 134 -12.05 2.60 -1.63
CA ALA A 134 -11.85 1.31 -2.27
C ALA A 134 -11.55 0.21 -1.24
N SER A 135 -10.66 0.47 -0.29
CA SER A 135 -10.33 -0.49 0.77
C SER A 135 -11.54 -0.80 1.66
N ILE A 136 -12.35 0.21 2.02
CA ILE A 136 -13.61 0.00 2.76
C ILE A 136 -14.57 -0.87 1.94
N ALA A 137 -14.77 -0.56 0.66
CA ALA A 137 -15.63 -1.35 -0.22
C ALA A 137 -15.17 -2.82 -0.32
N PHE A 138 -13.85 -3.06 -0.44
CA PHE A 138 -13.30 -4.41 -0.45
C PHE A 138 -13.49 -5.14 0.88
N ALA A 139 -13.49 -4.43 2.01
CA ALA A 139 -13.78 -5.04 3.30
C ALA A 139 -15.24 -5.56 3.37
N PHE A 140 -16.19 -4.75 2.92
CA PHE A 140 -17.60 -5.15 2.81
C PHE A 140 -17.80 -6.29 1.80
N LEU A 141 -17.19 -6.20 0.62
CA LEU A 141 -17.23 -7.26 -0.39
C LEU A 141 -16.71 -8.59 0.19
N THR A 142 -15.54 -8.55 0.83
CA THR A 142 -14.95 -9.74 1.44
C THR A 142 -15.85 -10.35 2.52
N SER A 143 -16.46 -9.51 3.37
CA SER A 143 -17.40 -9.97 4.40
C SER A 143 -18.66 -10.60 3.79
N HIS A 144 -19.19 -10.03 2.69
CA HIS A 144 -20.34 -10.59 1.99
C HIS A 144 -20.03 -11.95 1.34
N LEU A 145 -18.86 -12.08 0.70
CA LEU A 145 -18.37 -13.33 0.09
C LEU A 145 -18.01 -14.42 1.12
N ALA A 146 -18.02 -14.11 2.41
CA ALA A 146 -17.80 -15.09 3.48
C ALA A 146 -19.09 -15.72 4.00
N LYS A 147 -20.25 -15.11 3.70
CA LYS A 147 -21.57 -15.58 4.14
C LYS A 147 -22.23 -16.55 3.13
N LYS A 148 -21.63 -16.70 1.95
CA LYS A 148 -22.01 -17.66 0.92
C LYS A 148 -21.05 -18.84 0.97
#